data_AF-A0A2U2YXZ6-F1
#
_entry.id   AF-A0A2U2YXZ6-F1
#
_cell.length_a   1.000
_cell.length_b   1.000
_cell.length_c   1.000
_cell.angle_alpha   90.00
_cell.angle_beta   90.00
_cell.angle_gamma   90.00
#
_symmetry.space_group_name_H-M   'P 1'
#
loop_
_entity.id
_entity.type
_entity.pdbx_description
1 polymer ?
#
loop_
_entity_poly.entity_id
_entity_poly.type
_entity_poly.pdbx_seq_one_letter_code
_entity_poly.pdbx_strand_id
1 'polypeptide(L)'
;MITFATPSGTVRAVPSEADPAGAVRYCLTGAASGTVHVTATSSPARWDRFDAVRATLGSASAREWPAEPLVRIRGRAYQGNTVRVLAYSADVPWGWLERDLVDTDDRPAPEQASQTLTAILRACAGDYAARSDFPSLQHAARRHDTPQLLKWLEAMISHADRAQARWLEEAEAHWVQAARSLAAWWTLARWFTDRPHPVLALLLAPDRESLAHRSEYLPKWAEISRGAANEEGRRLTLFRSEYEGLTRPTAAPESGERAYFVVGQWTGGGDVDIWHVEEAPADPGERADVHEQHQEDAEETFGSVNVVYAASPQAAADQARREARETSDRIHRELTHP
;
A
#
# COMPACT_ATOMS: atom_id res chain seq x y z
N MET A 1 -18.81 -10.57 20.18
CA MET A 1 -18.77 -9.35 21.01
C MET A 1 -17.43 -9.31 21.71
N ILE A 2 -16.71 -8.19 21.66
CA ILE A 2 -15.43 -8.01 22.34
C ILE A 2 -15.54 -6.96 23.43
N THR A 3 -14.81 -7.15 24.53
CA THR A 3 -14.74 -6.21 25.65
C THR A 3 -13.29 -6.00 26.01
N PHE A 4 -12.85 -4.74 26.10
CA PHE A 4 -11.46 -4.40 26.38
C PHE A 4 -11.35 -3.11 27.21
N ALA A 5 -10.29 -3.02 27.99
CA ALA A 5 -9.98 -1.84 28.79
C ALA A 5 -9.27 -0.79 27.93
N THR A 6 -9.61 0.48 28.13
CA THR A 6 -8.94 1.62 27.50
C THR A 6 -8.59 2.68 28.54
N PRO A 7 -7.73 3.66 28.23
CA PRO A 7 -7.45 4.78 29.14
C PRO A 7 -8.68 5.60 29.54
N SER A 8 -9.77 5.58 28.75
CA SER A 8 -11.03 6.27 29.08
C SER A 8 -12.02 5.39 29.85
N GLY A 9 -11.71 4.10 30.04
CA GLY A 9 -12.57 3.10 30.68
C GLY A 9 -12.86 1.90 29.78
N THR A 10 -13.71 0.99 30.23
CA THR A 10 -14.06 -0.23 29.47
C THR A 10 -14.96 0.09 28.29
N VAL A 11 -14.62 -0.47 27.12
CA VAL A 11 -15.42 -0.40 25.90
C VAL A 11 -15.88 -1.79 25.52
N ARG A 12 -17.14 -1.89 25.08
CA ARG A 12 -17.70 -3.10 24.46
C ARG A 12 -18.00 -2.80 23.00
N ALA A 13 -17.55 -3.67 22.11
CA ALA A 13 -17.82 -3.58 20.69
C ALA A 13 -18.62 -4.81 20.24
N VAL A 14 -19.77 -4.56 19.61
CA VAL A 14 -20.67 -5.61 19.11
C VAL A 14 -20.63 -5.57 17.57
N PRO A 15 -20.09 -6.60 16.91
CA PRO A 15 -20.09 -6.67 15.45
C PRO A 15 -21.50 -6.93 14.93
N SER A 16 -21.84 -6.32 13.79
CA SER A 16 -22.98 -6.69 12.97
C SER A 16 -22.63 -7.81 11.99
N GLU A 17 -23.62 -8.26 11.23
CA GLU A 17 -23.38 -9.02 10.01
C GLU A 17 -22.56 -8.19 9.02
N ALA A 18 -21.80 -8.88 8.18
CA ALA A 18 -21.03 -8.27 7.11
C ALA A 18 -21.96 -7.81 5.99
N ASP A 19 -21.64 -6.67 5.38
CA ASP A 19 -22.33 -6.17 4.21
C ASP A 19 -21.85 -6.87 2.91
N PRO A 20 -22.48 -6.59 1.75
CA PRO A 20 -22.07 -7.19 0.48
C PRO A 20 -20.64 -6.83 0.02
N ALA A 21 -20.02 -5.79 0.60
CA ALA A 21 -18.63 -5.41 0.36
C ALA A 21 -17.66 -6.10 1.34
N GLY A 22 -18.17 -6.93 2.26
CA GLY A 22 -17.37 -7.60 3.29
C GLY A 22 -17.05 -6.71 4.48
N ALA A 23 -17.61 -5.50 4.58
CA ALA A 23 -17.39 -4.62 5.71
C ALA A 23 -18.26 -5.04 6.92
N VAL A 24 -17.68 -4.98 8.11
CA VAL A 24 -18.38 -5.27 9.37
C VAL A 24 -18.42 -4.00 10.21
N ARG A 25 -19.60 -3.68 10.71
CA ARG A 25 -19.82 -2.54 11.61
C ARG A 25 -19.81 -3.00 13.06
N TYR A 26 -19.00 -2.34 13.88
CA TYR A 26 -18.91 -2.54 15.32
C TYR A 26 -19.64 -1.41 16.03
N CYS A 27 -20.71 -1.73 16.75
CA CYS A 27 -21.41 -0.79 17.62
C CYS A 27 -20.71 -0.72 18.97
N LEU A 28 -20.26 0.47 19.36
CA LEU A 28 -19.54 0.72 20.61
C LEU A 28 -20.47 1.14 21.74
N THR A 29 -20.22 0.62 22.95
CA THR A 29 -20.86 1.05 24.20
C THR A 29 -19.85 1.09 25.35
N GLY A 30 -20.17 1.84 26.41
CA GLY A 30 -19.31 2.02 27.58
C GLY A 30 -18.57 3.37 27.57
N ALA A 31 -17.25 3.34 27.75
CA ALA A 31 -16.42 4.55 27.77
C ALA A 31 -16.36 5.32 26.43
N ALA A 32 -16.71 4.64 25.33
CA ALA A 32 -16.91 5.23 24.02
C ALA A 32 -18.24 4.72 23.43
N SER A 33 -18.87 5.54 22.60
CA SER A 33 -20.08 5.18 21.86
C SER A 33 -19.94 5.55 20.38
N GLY A 34 -20.75 4.97 19.49
CA GLY A 34 -20.69 5.22 18.05
C GLY A 34 -20.37 3.94 17.28
N THR A 35 -19.85 4.10 16.06
CA THR A 35 -19.58 2.97 15.16
C THR A 35 -18.16 2.96 14.61
N VAL A 36 -17.58 1.76 14.52
CA VAL A 36 -16.33 1.50 13.82
C VAL A 36 -16.64 0.57 12.66
N HIS A 37 -16.20 0.92 11.47
CA HIS A 37 -16.31 0.05 10.32
C HIS A 37 -14.96 -0.58 10.04
N VAL A 38 -14.98 -1.88 9.80
CA VAL A 38 -13.77 -2.65 9.52
C VAL A 38 -13.98 -3.41 8.23
N THR A 39 -13.02 -3.32 7.31
CA THR A 39 -13.05 -4.02 6.03
C THR A 39 -11.66 -4.47 5.63
N ALA A 40 -11.58 -5.62 4.96
CA ALA A 40 -10.37 -6.01 4.25
C ALA A 40 -10.06 -5.00 3.14
N THR A 41 -8.78 -4.75 2.88
CA THR A 41 -8.34 -3.78 1.89
C THR A 41 -7.01 -4.19 1.29
N SER A 42 -6.63 -3.48 0.23
CA SER A 42 -5.37 -3.71 -0.48
C SER A 42 -4.16 -3.37 0.40
N SER A 43 -3.09 -4.12 0.19
CA SER A 43 -1.81 -3.90 0.85
C SER A 43 -1.25 -2.55 0.43
N PRO A 44 -0.72 -1.74 1.35
CA PRO A 44 0.01 -0.53 1.02
C PRO A 44 1.19 -0.78 0.06
N ALA A 45 1.78 -1.97 0.14
CA ALA A 45 2.94 -2.37 -0.66
C ALA A 45 2.59 -3.00 -2.02
N ARG A 46 1.38 -3.56 -2.17
CA ARG A 46 0.91 -4.26 -3.38
C ARG A 46 -0.61 -4.25 -3.44
N TRP A 47 -1.17 -3.61 -4.46
CA TRP A 47 -2.60 -3.30 -4.45
C TRP A 47 -3.47 -4.47 -4.89
N ASP A 48 -2.88 -5.46 -5.55
CA ASP A 48 -3.51 -6.72 -5.92
C ASP A 48 -3.68 -7.70 -4.74
N ARG A 49 -3.01 -7.44 -3.61
CA ARG A 49 -3.09 -8.26 -2.38
C ARG A 49 -4.05 -7.62 -1.39
N PHE A 50 -5.15 -8.29 -1.05
CA PHE A 50 -6.12 -7.84 -0.05
C PHE A 50 -5.77 -8.37 1.35
N ASP A 51 -4.51 -8.21 1.73
CA ASP A 51 -3.92 -8.72 2.99
C ASP A 51 -3.82 -7.66 4.09
N ALA A 52 -4.55 -6.57 3.96
CA ALA A 52 -4.65 -5.54 4.98
C ALA A 52 -6.09 -5.41 5.50
N VAL A 53 -6.24 -4.92 6.73
CA VAL A 53 -7.52 -4.65 7.36
C VAL A 53 -7.56 -3.19 7.77
N ARG A 54 -8.52 -2.44 7.25
CA ARG A 54 -8.73 -1.04 7.60
C ARG A 54 -9.87 -0.95 8.60
N ALA A 55 -9.59 -0.31 9.74
CA ALA A 55 -10.61 0.09 10.70
C ALA A 55 -10.75 1.61 10.68
N THR A 56 -11.99 2.09 10.61
CA THR A 56 -12.30 3.51 10.48
C THR A 56 -13.37 3.90 11.49
N LEU A 57 -13.20 5.08 12.09
CA LEU A 57 -14.24 5.70 12.91
C LEU A 57 -15.35 6.23 11.98
N GLY A 58 -16.51 5.57 11.97
CA GLY A 58 -17.70 6.01 11.22
C GLY A 58 -17.78 5.64 9.73
N SER A 59 -16.71 5.58 8.94
CA SER A 59 -16.84 5.29 7.48
C SER A 59 -16.50 3.85 7.09
N ALA A 60 -17.32 3.22 6.26
CA ALA A 60 -17.05 1.88 5.70
C ALA A 60 -15.82 1.84 4.78
N SER A 61 -15.50 2.96 4.12
CA SER A 61 -14.33 3.06 3.25
C SER A 61 -13.66 4.42 3.35
N ALA A 62 -12.35 4.50 3.05
CA ALA A 62 -11.66 5.79 2.97
C ALA A 62 -12.17 6.70 1.82
N ARG A 63 -13.10 6.20 1.00
CA ARG A 63 -13.70 6.90 -0.14
C ARG A 63 -15.13 7.37 0.15
N GLU A 64 -15.69 6.95 1.27
CA GLU A 64 -17.03 7.34 1.71
C GLU A 64 -16.93 8.29 2.90
N TRP A 65 -17.88 9.22 2.97
CA TRP A 65 -18.02 10.08 4.13
C TRP A 65 -18.34 9.24 5.37
N PRO A 66 -17.86 9.63 6.57
CA PRO A 66 -18.20 8.94 7.80
C PRO A 66 -19.71 8.80 7.95
N ALA A 67 -20.19 7.56 8.06
CA ALA A 67 -21.55 7.30 8.42
C ALA A 67 -21.73 7.55 9.92
N GLU A 68 -22.75 8.32 10.28
CA GLU A 68 -23.13 8.49 11.67
C GLU A 68 -23.68 7.16 12.24
N PRO A 69 -23.46 6.85 13.53
CA PRO A 69 -22.86 7.72 14.53
C PRO A 69 -21.32 7.65 14.58
N LEU A 70 -20.68 8.81 14.51
CA LEU A 70 -19.24 8.95 14.78
C LEU A 70 -18.87 8.46 16.18
N VAL A 71 -17.62 8.00 16.35
CA VAL A 71 -17.14 7.55 17.67
C VAL A 71 -17.00 8.73 18.60
N ARG A 72 -17.64 8.66 19.76
CA ARG A 72 -17.66 9.70 20.78
C ARG A 72 -17.00 9.25 22.08
N ILE A 73 -16.15 10.12 22.63
CA ILE A 73 -15.56 9.97 23.96
C ILE A 73 -15.84 11.26 24.74
N ARG A 74 -16.49 11.14 25.90
CA ARG A 74 -16.89 12.29 26.76
C ARG A 74 -17.62 13.40 25.97
N GLY A 75 -18.50 13.03 25.05
CA GLY A 75 -19.32 13.95 24.26
C GLY A 75 -18.65 14.56 23.02
N ARG A 76 -17.34 14.35 22.79
CA ARG A 76 -16.66 14.78 21.56
C ARG A 76 -16.64 13.65 20.53
N ALA A 77 -16.95 13.96 19.28
CA ALA A 77 -16.92 13.03 18.16
C ALA A 77 -15.55 13.07 17.47
N TYR A 78 -15.08 11.91 17.02
CA TYR A 78 -13.78 11.74 16.40
C TYR A 78 -13.89 10.98 15.07
N GLN A 79 -12.95 11.30 14.18
CA GLN A 79 -12.76 10.66 12.88
C GLN A 79 -11.29 10.26 12.69
N GLY A 80 -11.07 9.29 11.80
CA GLY A 80 -9.74 8.75 11.49
C GLY A 80 -9.78 7.25 11.23
N ASN A 81 -8.64 6.69 10.87
CA ASN A 81 -8.51 5.27 10.57
C ASN A 81 -7.13 4.71 10.95
N THR A 82 -7.06 3.38 10.99
CA THR A 82 -5.81 2.63 11.02
C THR A 82 -5.89 1.50 9.99
N VAL A 83 -4.74 1.08 9.50
CA VAL A 83 -4.62 -0.09 8.63
C VAL A 83 -3.68 -1.09 9.28
N ARG A 84 -4.17 -2.31 9.52
CA ARG A 84 -3.37 -3.46 9.94
C ARG A 84 -2.90 -4.23 8.71
N VAL A 85 -1.60 -4.43 8.58
CA VAL A 85 -1.03 -5.31 7.55
C VAL A 85 -0.89 -6.71 8.14
N LEU A 86 -1.56 -7.71 7.55
CA LEU A 86 -1.68 -9.05 8.14
C LEU A 86 -0.42 -9.90 8.01
N ALA A 87 0.53 -9.51 7.15
CA ALA A 87 1.84 -10.14 7.07
C ALA A 87 2.69 -9.96 8.34
N TYR A 88 2.28 -9.08 9.26
CA TYR A 88 2.97 -8.83 10.52
C TYR A 88 2.06 -9.20 11.70
N SER A 89 2.69 -9.60 12.81
CA SER A 89 1.97 -9.82 14.07
C SER A 89 1.29 -8.54 14.55
N ALA A 90 0.12 -8.70 15.18
CA ALA A 90 -0.68 -7.59 15.71
C ALA A 90 0.05 -6.79 16.81
N ASP A 91 0.99 -7.42 17.51
CA ASP A 91 1.72 -6.81 18.62
C ASP A 91 2.83 -5.87 18.16
N VAL A 92 3.11 -5.90 16.86
CA VAL A 92 4.25 -5.21 16.27
C VAL A 92 3.80 -3.82 15.79
N PRO A 93 4.36 -2.71 16.31
CA PRO A 93 3.88 -1.37 16.00
C PRO A 93 3.87 -1.03 14.50
N TRP A 94 4.89 -1.47 13.75
CA TRP A 94 4.98 -1.23 12.30
C TRP A 94 4.04 -2.10 11.46
N GLY A 95 3.35 -3.07 12.06
CA GLY A 95 2.22 -3.76 11.43
C GLY A 95 0.98 -2.88 11.30
N TRP A 96 1.01 -1.68 11.88
CA TRP A 96 -0.07 -0.71 11.87
C TRP A 96 0.36 0.57 11.15
N LEU A 97 -0.43 0.98 10.17
CA LEU A 97 -0.37 2.31 9.59
C LEU A 97 -1.42 3.18 10.26
N GLU A 98 -0.98 3.95 11.24
CA GLU A 98 -1.83 4.89 11.96
C GLU A 98 -1.93 6.20 11.19
N ARG A 99 -3.15 6.77 11.13
CA ARG A 99 -3.38 8.13 10.65
C ARG A 99 -3.83 9.02 11.79
N ASP A 100 -3.73 10.31 11.57
CA ASP A 100 -4.14 11.32 12.54
C ASP A 100 -5.60 11.10 12.96
N LEU A 101 -5.80 11.04 14.27
CA LEU A 101 -7.11 10.97 14.92
C LEU A 101 -7.50 12.39 15.31
N VAL A 102 -8.55 12.91 14.69
CA VAL A 102 -9.00 14.28 14.87
C VAL A 102 -10.46 14.33 15.30
N ASP A 103 -10.85 15.41 15.98
CA ASP A 103 -12.26 15.69 16.22
C ASP A 103 -12.94 16.30 14.98
N THR A 104 -14.23 16.60 15.07
CA THR A 104 -15.01 17.19 13.97
C THR A 104 -14.61 18.63 13.60
N ASP A 105 -13.78 19.28 14.43
CA ASP A 105 -13.23 20.61 14.17
C ASP A 105 -11.75 20.52 13.69
N ASP A 106 -11.34 19.34 13.20
CA ASP A 106 -9.98 19.00 12.75
C ASP A 106 -8.88 19.23 13.79
N ARG A 107 -9.23 19.21 15.09
CA ARG A 107 -8.25 19.32 16.16
C ARG A 107 -7.72 17.93 16.51
N PRO A 108 -6.41 17.79 16.80
CA PRO A 108 -5.85 16.52 17.21
C PRO A 108 -6.51 16.02 18.49
N ALA A 109 -6.78 14.72 18.54
CA ALA A 109 -7.35 14.10 19.73
C ALA A 109 -6.40 14.28 20.93
N PRO A 110 -6.90 14.67 22.11
CA PRO A 110 -6.10 14.68 23.34
C PRO A 110 -5.50 13.30 23.60
N GLU A 111 -4.33 13.23 24.22
CA GLU A 111 -3.56 11.99 24.40
C GLU A 111 -4.39 10.80 24.90
N GLN A 112 -5.17 11.00 25.98
CA GLN A 112 -6.05 9.95 26.53
C GLN A 112 -7.09 9.47 25.50
N ALA A 113 -7.67 10.38 24.71
CA ALA A 113 -8.64 10.04 23.68
C ALA A 113 -7.96 9.34 22.50
N SER A 114 -6.80 9.82 22.05
CA SER A 114 -6.02 9.20 20.99
C SER A 114 -5.64 7.74 21.32
N GLN A 115 -5.13 7.49 22.53
CA GLN A 115 -4.83 6.13 22.99
C GLN A 115 -6.08 5.25 23.07
N THR A 116 -7.21 5.82 23.51
CA THR A 116 -8.50 5.10 23.57
C THR A 116 -9.00 4.72 22.18
N LEU A 117 -9.00 5.66 21.23
CA LEU A 117 -9.42 5.45 19.85
C LEU A 117 -8.51 4.45 19.14
N THR A 118 -7.20 4.53 19.36
CA THR A 118 -6.23 3.57 18.83
C THR A 118 -6.51 2.16 19.35
N ALA A 119 -6.72 1.99 20.66
CA ALA A 119 -7.09 0.71 21.26
C ALA A 119 -8.40 0.15 20.66
N ILE A 120 -9.41 1.00 20.45
CA ILE A 120 -10.67 0.63 19.82
C ILE A 120 -10.45 0.13 18.39
N LEU A 121 -9.74 0.91 17.57
CA LEU A 121 -9.48 0.59 16.17
C LEU A 121 -8.69 -0.73 16.05
N ARG A 122 -7.64 -0.89 16.86
CA ARG A 122 -6.82 -2.10 16.88
C ARG A 122 -7.61 -3.33 17.32
N ALA A 123 -8.44 -3.21 18.37
CA ALA A 123 -9.26 -4.32 18.85
C ALA A 123 -10.30 -4.75 17.80
N CYS A 124 -10.97 -3.80 17.13
CA CYS A 124 -11.95 -4.13 16.10
C CYS A 124 -11.28 -4.74 14.84
N ALA A 125 -10.12 -4.23 14.42
CA ALA A 125 -9.35 -4.82 13.33
C ALA A 125 -8.80 -6.22 13.67
N GLY A 126 -8.41 -6.42 14.94
CA GLY A 126 -8.00 -7.71 15.49
C GLY A 126 -9.12 -8.75 15.41
N ASP A 127 -10.30 -8.39 15.94
CA ASP A 127 -11.48 -9.25 15.93
C ASP A 127 -11.93 -9.59 14.50
N TYR A 128 -11.98 -8.59 13.60
CA TYR A 128 -12.36 -8.80 12.20
C TYR A 128 -11.44 -9.79 11.47
N ALA A 129 -10.13 -9.66 11.67
CA ALA A 129 -9.16 -10.55 11.06
C ALA A 129 -9.17 -11.98 11.64
N ALA A 130 -9.66 -12.13 12.88
CA ALA A 130 -9.76 -13.42 13.56
C ALA A 130 -11.06 -14.18 13.26
N ARG A 131 -11.96 -13.61 12.44
CA ARG A 131 -13.23 -14.25 12.08
C ARG A 131 -12.99 -15.48 11.21
N SER A 132 -13.78 -16.52 11.42
CA SER A 132 -13.74 -17.74 10.60
C SER A 132 -14.15 -17.51 9.14
N ASP A 133 -14.99 -16.51 8.87
CA ASP A 133 -15.41 -16.12 7.52
C ASP A 133 -14.50 -15.06 6.86
N PHE A 134 -13.37 -14.72 7.48
CA PHE A 134 -12.46 -13.67 6.99
C PHE A 134 -12.01 -13.86 5.52
N PRO A 135 -11.67 -15.07 5.03
CA PRO A 135 -11.34 -15.25 3.61
C PRO A 135 -12.48 -14.85 2.65
N SER A 136 -13.73 -15.11 3.04
CA SER A 136 -14.91 -14.70 2.28
C SER A 136 -15.08 -13.17 2.28
N LEU A 137 -14.81 -12.53 3.43
CA LEU A 137 -14.84 -11.07 3.55
C LEU A 137 -13.75 -10.39 2.70
N GLN A 138 -12.53 -10.96 2.69
CA GLN A 138 -11.45 -10.50 1.80
C GLN A 138 -11.85 -10.58 0.33
N HIS A 139 -12.47 -11.71 -0.07
CA HIS A 139 -12.93 -11.89 -1.44
C HIS A 139 -14.04 -10.89 -1.81
N ALA A 140 -15.00 -10.65 -0.91
CA ALA A 140 -16.05 -9.65 -1.10
C ALA A 140 -15.47 -8.24 -1.25
N ALA A 141 -14.55 -7.85 -0.36
CA ALA A 141 -13.87 -6.56 -0.41
C ALA A 141 -13.09 -6.38 -1.71
N ARG A 142 -12.35 -7.43 -2.15
CA ARG A 142 -11.64 -7.41 -3.43
C ARG A 142 -12.59 -7.17 -4.59
N ARG A 143 -13.69 -7.92 -4.66
CA ARG A 143 -14.70 -7.75 -5.73
C ARG A 143 -15.31 -6.36 -5.74
N HIS A 144 -15.49 -5.75 -4.57
CA HIS A 144 -16.05 -4.41 -4.42
C HIS A 144 -15.05 -3.30 -4.82
N ASP A 145 -13.81 -3.38 -4.31
CA ASP A 145 -12.81 -2.32 -4.45
C ASP A 145 -12.05 -2.35 -5.79
N THR A 146 -11.82 -3.55 -6.36
CA THR A 146 -10.98 -3.73 -7.57
C THR A 146 -11.45 -2.88 -8.76
N PRO A 147 -12.75 -2.85 -9.15
CA PRO A 147 -13.19 -2.04 -10.30
C PRO A 147 -12.92 -0.55 -10.12
N GLN A 148 -13.06 -0.04 -8.89
CA GLN A 148 -12.81 1.36 -8.58
C GLN A 148 -11.30 1.68 -8.59
N LEU A 149 -10.48 0.76 -8.09
CA LEU A 149 -9.02 0.86 -8.15
C LEU A 149 -8.53 0.86 -9.60
N LEU A 150 -9.05 -0.03 -10.45
CA LEU A 150 -8.71 -0.07 -11.87
C LEU A 150 -9.07 1.23 -12.59
N LYS A 151 -10.28 1.75 -12.36
CA LYS A 151 -10.71 3.03 -12.94
C LYS A 151 -9.81 4.20 -12.49
N TRP A 152 -9.42 4.21 -11.22
CA TRP A 152 -8.48 5.22 -10.71
C TRP A 152 -7.10 5.07 -11.35
N LEU A 153 -6.58 3.85 -11.46
CA LEU A 153 -5.29 3.56 -12.09
C LEU A 153 -5.27 3.96 -13.56
N GLU A 154 -6.33 3.71 -14.32
CA GLU A 154 -6.44 4.17 -15.73
C GLU A 154 -6.32 5.69 -15.85
N ALA A 155 -6.99 6.42 -14.95
CA ALA A 155 -6.90 7.87 -14.91
C ALA A 155 -5.49 8.35 -14.55
N MET A 156 -4.84 7.68 -13.59
CA MET A 156 -3.47 8.01 -13.15
C MET A 156 -2.41 7.64 -14.17
N ILE A 157 -2.52 6.50 -14.85
CA ILE A 157 -1.66 6.10 -15.97
C ILE A 157 -1.76 7.14 -17.08
N SER A 158 -2.98 7.50 -17.48
CA SER A 158 -3.21 8.51 -18.53
C SER A 158 -2.67 9.89 -18.13
N HIS A 159 -2.76 10.25 -16.85
CA HIS A 159 -2.20 11.50 -16.33
C HIS A 159 -0.68 11.49 -16.35
N ALA A 160 -0.05 10.46 -15.77
CA ALA A 160 1.40 10.31 -15.65
C ALA A 160 2.07 10.23 -17.03
N ASP A 161 1.47 9.53 -17.99
CA ASP A 161 1.95 9.44 -19.37
C ASP A 161 1.99 10.82 -20.05
N ARG A 162 0.90 11.59 -19.96
CA ARG A 162 0.85 12.98 -20.45
C ARG A 162 1.81 13.91 -19.71
N ALA A 163 1.95 13.75 -18.40
CA ALA A 163 2.86 14.56 -17.59
C ALA A 163 4.32 14.27 -17.97
N GLN A 164 4.69 13.01 -18.11
CA GLN A 164 6.02 12.59 -18.55
C GLN A 164 6.35 13.16 -19.93
N ALA A 165 5.45 13.02 -20.91
CA ALA A 165 5.65 13.53 -22.26
C ALA A 165 5.88 15.06 -22.27
N ARG A 166 5.03 15.81 -21.56
CA ARG A 166 5.18 17.27 -21.41
C ARG A 166 6.51 17.66 -20.78
N TRP A 167 6.94 16.99 -19.71
CA TRP A 167 8.23 17.29 -19.08
C TRP A 167 9.42 16.98 -19.99
N LEU A 168 9.33 15.93 -20.82
CA LEU A 168 10.35 15.63 -21.84
C LEU A 168 10.39 16.70 -22.94
N GLU A 169 9.23 17.15 -23.42
CA GLU A 169 9.12 18.24 -24.38
C GLU A 169 9.69 19.55 -23.83
N GLU A 170 9.39 19.89 -22.58
CA GLU A 170 9.94 21.06 -21.89
C GLU A 170 11.46 20.95 -21.71
N ALA A 171 11.96 19.78 -21.33
CA ALA A 171 13.41 19.55 -21.21
C ALA A 171 14.12 19.76 -22.55
N GLU A 172 13.56 19.22 -23.64
CA GLU A 172 14.10 19.40 -24.99
C GLU A 172 14.04 20.87 -25.43
N ALA A 173 12.92 21.55 -25.18
CA ALA A 173 12.77 22.98 -25.49
C ALA A 173 13.83 23.83 -24.77
N HIS A 174 14.08 23.57 -23.48
CA HIS A 174 15.12 24.23 -22.72
C HIS A 174 16.52 23.93 -23.27
N TRP A 175 16.82 22.68 -23.64
CA TRP A 175 18.10 22.31 -24.26
C TRP A 175 18.34 23.04 -25.60
N VAL A 176 17.34 23.03 -26.48
CA VAL A 176 17.41 23.72 -27.78
C VAL A 176 17.60 25.22 -27.58
N GLN A 177 16.88 25.82 -26.63
CA GLN A 177 17.00 27.24 -26.32
C GLN A 177 18.36 27.58 -25.70
N ALA A 178 18.91 26.72 -24.85
CA ALA A 178 20.24 26.87 -24.28
C ALA A 178 21.31 26.87 -25.37
N ALA A 179 21.27 25.89 -26.27
CA ALA A 179 22.21 25.77 -27.39
C ALA A 179 22.16 27.01 -28.31
N ARG A 180 20.95 27.48 -28.63
CA ARG A 180 20.76 28.72 -29.43
C ARG A 180 21.30 29.95 -28.70
N SER A 181 21.03 30.08 -27.41
CA SER A 181 21.49 31.23 -26.61
C SER A 181 23.01 31.25 -26.49
N LEU A 182 23.64 30.09 -26.28
CA LEU A 182 25.09 29.96 -26.23
C LEU A 182 25.75 30.27 -27.57
N ALA A 183 25.19 29.77 -28.68
CA ALA A 183 25.69 30.09 -30.03
C ALA A 183 25.58 31.58 -30.35
N ALA A 184 24.46 32.21 -30.00
CA ALA A 184 24.26 33.65 -30.15
C ALA A 184 25.25 34.44 -29.28
N TRP A 185 25.43 34.04 -28.02
CA TRP A 185 26.39 34.65 -27.10
C TRP A 185 27.82 34.61 -27.66
N TRP A 186 28.28 33.45 -28.12
CA TRP A 186 29.61 33.32 -28.73
C TRP A 186 29.77 34.16 -29.99
N THR A 187 28.71 34.29 -30.80
CA THR A 187 28.73 35.13 -32.01
C THR A 187 28.88 36.61 -31.64
N LEU A 188 28.11 37.10 -30.67
CA LEU A 188 28.21 38.47 -30.19
C LEU A 188 29.56 38.76 -29.53
N ALA A 189 30.11 37.79 -28.77
CA ALA A 189 31.41 37.92 -28.13
C ALA A 189 32.55 38.09 -29.16
N ARG A 190 32.49 37.32 -30.27
CA ARG A 190 33.44 37.47 -31.39
C ARG A 190 33.33 38.85 -32.03
N TRP A 191 32.12 39.30 -32.35
CA TRP A 191 31.90 40.64 -32.92
C TRP A 191 32.37 41.76 -31.99
N PHE A 192 32.14 41.63 -30.69
CA PHE A 192 32.59 42.60 -29.70
C PHE A 192 34.12 42.66 -29.63
N THR A 193 34.79 41.51 -29.74
CA THR A 193 36.26 41.42 -29.77
C THR A 193 36.83 42.11 -31.01
N ASP A 194 36.19 41.92 -32.17
CA ASP A 194 36.59 42.55 -33.43
C ASP A 194 36.27 44.05 -33.46
N ARG A 195 35.13 44.45 -32.88
CA ARG A 195 34.60 45.82 -32.87
C ARG A 195 33.86 46.12 -31.56
N PRO A 196 34.55 46.69 -30.55
CA PRO A 196 33.93 47.03 -29.29
C PRO A 196 32.78 48.02 -29.48
N HIS A 197 31.57 47.67 -29.01
CA HIS A 197 30.38 48.50 -29.12
C HIS A 197 29.54 48.44 -27.83
N PRO A 198 29.06 49.57 -27.29
CA PRO A 198 28.36 49.61 -25.99
C PRO A 198 27.07 48.78 -25.96
N VAL A 199 26.35 48.67 -27.09
CA VAL A 199 25.15 47.80 -27.18
C VAL A 199 25.53 46.32 -27.09
N LEU A 200 26.65 45.91 -27.68
CA LEU A 200 27.13 44.52 -27.56
C LEU A 200 27.59 44.21 -26.14
N ALA A 201 28.22 45.19 -25.46
CA ALA A 201 28.59 45.05 -24.05
C ALA A 201 27.35 44.85 -23.15
N LEU A 202 26.23 45.53 -23.43
CA LEU A 202 24.97 45.32 -22.71
C LEU A 202 24.39 43.92 -22.96
N LEU A 203 24.38 43.44 -24.21
CA LEU A 203 23.85 42.11 -24.54
C LEU A 203 24.71 40.94 -24.00
N LEU A 204 25.99 41.20 -23.75
CA LEU A 204 26.95 40.25 -23.18
C LEU A 204 27.08 40.37 -21.65
N ALA A 205 26.51 41.42 -21.03
CA ALA A 205 26.58 41.65 -19.60
C ALA A 205 25.91 40.49 -18.83
N PRO A 206 26.35 40.15 -17.61
CA PRO A 206 25.79 39.04 -16.84
C PRO A 206 24.49 39.43 -16.11
N ASP A 207 23.58 40.13 -16.78
CA ASP A 207 22.26 40.47 -16.21
C ASP A 207 21.25 39.34 -16.41
N ARG A 208 20.10 39.42 -15.72
CA ARG A 208 19.06 38.37 -15.76
C ARG A 208 18.42 38.15 -17.13
N GLU A 209 18.50 39.11 -18.05
CA GLU A 209 17.90 38.97 -19.37
C GLU A 209 18.92 38.59 -20.45
N SER A 210 20.21 38.65 -20.11
CA SER A 210 21.34 38.40 -20.99
C SER A 210 21.39 36.99 -21.55
N LEU A 211 22.06 36.86 -22.69
CA LEU A 211 22.34 35.56 -23.30
C LEU A 211 23.29 34.71 -22.45
N ALA A 212 24.19 35.35 -21.68
CA ALA A 212 25.08 34.68 -20.75
C ALA A 212 24.27 33.98 -19.65
N HIS A 213 23.39 34.72 -18.99
CA HIS A 213 22.54 34.18 -17.93
C HIS A 213 21.59 33.09 -18.47
N ARG A 214 21.00 33.30 -19.65
CA ARG A 214 20.16 32.28 -20.31
C ARG A 214 20.92 30.99 -20.62
N SER A 215 22.15 31.09 -21.10
CA SER A 215 22.99 29.93 -21.38
C SER A 215 23.36 29.14 -20.12
N GLU A 216 23.35 29.79 -18.95
CA GLU A 216 23.64 29.16 -17.66
C GLU A 216 22.40 28.51 -17.04
N TYR A 217 21.25 29.21 -17.00
CA TYR A 217 20.07 28.67 -16.32
C TYR A 217 19.29 27.66 -17.17
N LEU A 218 19.21 27.82 -18.49
CA LEU A 218 18.39 26.94 -19.34
C LEU A 218 18.81 25.46 -19.28
N PRO A 219 20.11 25.10 -19.28
CA PRO A 219 20.53 23.72 -19.04
C PRO A 219 20.03 23.17 -17.70
N LYS A 220 20.08 23.97 -16.64
CA LYS A 220 19.60 23.58 -15.32
C LYS A 220 18.09 23.32 -15.31
N TRP A 221 17.31 24.16 -15.99
CA TRP A 221 15.88 23.90 -16.15
C TRP A 221 15.61 22.66 -16.99
N ALA A 222 16.40 22.41 -18.05
CA ALA A 222 16.31 21.19 -18.81
C ALA A 222 16.59 19.93 -17.97
N GLU A 223 17.56 19.99 -17.06
CA GLU A 223 17.84 18.92 -16.09
C GLU A 223 16.69 18.73 -15.09
N ILE A 224 16.13 19.81 -14.56
CA ILE A 224 14.96 19.75 -13.66
C ILE A 224 13.78 19.10 -14.35
N SER A 225 13.43 19.54 -15.57
CA SER A 225 12.33 18.96 -16.35
C SER A 225 12.59 17.49 -16.69
N ARG A 226 13.84 17.12 -17.03
CA ARG A 226 14.21 15.71 -17.23
C ARG A 226 14.09 14.89 -15.94
N GLY A 227 14.47 15.46 -14.79
CA GLY A 227 14.27 14.84 -13.48
C GLY A 227 12.80 14.59 -13.16
N ALA A 228 11.94 15.58 -13.43
CA ALA A 228 10.49 15.46 -13.28
C ALA A 228 9.91 14.39 -14.23
N ALA A 229 10.35 14.34 -15.49
CA ALA A 229 9.97 13.29 -16.43
C ALA A 229 10.35 11.89 -15.94
N ASN A 230 11.54 11.72 -15.36
CA ASN A 230 12.00 10.44 -14.81
C ASN A 230 11.18 10.01 -13.59
N GLU A 231 10.79 10.95 -12.73
CA GLU A 231 9.88 10.67 -11.60
C GLU A 231 8.50 10.24 -12.10
N GLU A 232 7.91 10.94 -13.07
CA GLU A 232 6.63 10.54 -13.68
C GLU A 232 6.75 9.19 -14.39
N GLY A 233 7.86 8.90 -15.05
CA GLY A 233 8.12 7.59 -15.66
C GLY A 233 8.18 6.45 -14.64
N ARG A 234 8.76 6.70 -13.45
CA ARG A 234 8.75 5.72 -12.34
C ARG A 234 7.33 5.48 -11.82
N ARG A 235 6.54 6.54 -11.63
CA ARG A 235 5.12 6.43 -11.23
C ARG A 235 4.29 5.69 -12.27
N LEU A 236 4.49 5.99 -13.55
CA LEU A 236 3.82 5.32 -14.66
C LEU A 236 4.11 3.82 -14.67
N THR A 237 5.37 3.43 -14.45
CA THR A 237 5.78 2.02 -14.35
C THR A 237 5.07 1.32 -13.21
N LEU A 238 5.04 1.95 -12.02
CA LEU A 238 4.33 1.44 -10.85
C LEU A 238 2.82 1.28 -11.12
N PHE A 239 2.16 2.31 -11.66
CA PHE A 239 0.72 2.24 -11.92
C PHE A 239 0.38 1.15 -12.95
N ARG A 240 1.21 0.97 -13.98
CA ARG A 240 1.04 -0.13 -14.96
C ARG A 240 1.21 -1.49 -14.29
N SER A 241 2.22 -1.68 -13.45
CA SER A 241 2.39 -2.96 -12.75
C SER A 241 1.24 -3.29 -11.80
N GLU A 242 0.72 -2.29 -11.07
CA GLU A 242 -0.44 -2.48 -10.20
C GLU A 242 -1.72 -2.75 -10.99
N TYR A 243 -1.91 -2.07 -12.13
CA TYR A 243 -3.04 -2.31 -13.03
C TYR A 243 -3.01 -3.74 -13.59
N GLU A 244 -1.85 -4.20 -14.04
CA GLU A 244 -1.66 -5.58 -14.49
C GLU A 244 -1.89 -6.59 -13.35
N GLY A 245 -1.42 -6.29 -12.13
CA GLY A 245 -1.66 -7.14 -10.96
C GLY A 245 -3.15 -7.29 -10.62
N LEU A 246 -3.89 -6.18 -10.66
CA LEU A 246 -5.33 -6.15 -10.36
C LEU A 246 -6.21 -6.74 -11.47
N THR A 247 -5.79 -6.64 -12.73
CA THR A 247 -6.51 -7.21 -13.88
C THR A 247 -6.27 -8.70 -14.05
N ARG A 248 -5.16 -9.24 -13.53
CA ARG A 248 -4.99 -10.69 -13.47
C ARG A 248 -6.16 -11.27 -12.67
N PRO A 249 -6.88 -12.25 -13.24
CA PRO A 249 -7.74 -13.07 -12.42
C PRO A 249 -6.82 -13.75 -11.41
N THR A 250 -6.79 -13.24 -10.19
CA THR A 250 -6.54 -14.14 -9.07
C THR A 250 -7.65 -15.15 -9.20
N ALA A 251 -7.30 -16.43 -9.35
CA ALA A 251 -8.28 -17.49 -9.34
C ALA A 251 -9.33 -17.10 -8.29
N ALA A 252 -10.60 -17.03 -8.70
CA ALA A 252 -11.62 -17.15 -7.69
C ALA A 252 -11.23 -18.39 -6.86
N PRO A 253 -11.60 -18.48 -5.58
CA PRO A 253 -11.87 -19.81 -5.07
C PRO A 253 -13.03 -20.34 -5.95
N GLU A 254 -12.70 -20.80 -7.15
CA GLU A 254 -13.47 -21.78 -7.86
C GLU A 254 -13.65 -22.86 -6.80
N SER A 255 -14.91 -23.22 -6.59
CA SER A 255 -15.42 -24.13 -5.58
C SER A 255 -14.81 -25.54 -5.69
N GLY A 256 -13.50 -25.64 -5.59
CA GLY A 256 -12.61 -26.70 -6.02
C GLY A 256 -11.17 -26.51 -5.53
N GLU A 257 -10.75 -25.29 -5.18
CA GLU A 257 -9.53 -25.09 -4.38
C GLU A 257 -9.79 -25.51 -2.93
N ARG A 258 -8.97 -26.44 -2.44
CA ARG A 258 -9.02 -26.98 -1.08
C ARG A 258 -7.79 -26.51 -0.33
N ALA A 259 -7.91 -26.39 0.99
CA ALA A 259 -6.74 -26.11 1.81
C ALA A 259 -5.84 -27.35 1.83
N TYR A 260 -4.54 -27.15 1.73
CA TYR A 260 -3.54 -28.19 1.88
C TYR A 260 -2.50 -27.76 2.92
N PHE A 261 -2.10 -28.68 3.80
CA PHE A 261 -0.88 -28.53 4.58
C PHE A 261 0.30 -28.91 3.71
N VAL A 262 1.24 -28.00 3.57
CA VAL A 262 2.53 -28.24 2.93
C VAL A 262 3.59 -28.23 4.02
N VAL A 263 4.12 -29.41 4.33
CA VAL A 263 5.16 -29.59 5.35
C VAL A 263 6.51 -29.74 4.65
N GLY A 264 7.47 -28.91 5.05
CA GLY A 264 8.79 -28.95 4.47
C GLY A 264 9.78 -28.01 5.14
N GLN A 265 11.02 -28.09 4.69
CA GLN A 265 12.11 -27.27 5.19
C GLN A 265 12.67 -26.37 4.10
N TRP A 266 12.94 -25.12 4.47
CA TRP A 266 13.60 -24.19 3.57
C TRP A 266 15.04 -24.64 3.31
N THR A 267 15.35 -24.94 2.06
CA THR A 267 16.71 -25.23 1.61
C THR A 267 17.27 -23.94 1.02
N GLY A 268 18.34 -23.41 1.60
CA GLY A 268 18.93 -22.13 1.19
C GLY A 268 19.09 -22.01 -0.34
N GLY A 269 18.87 -20.81 -0.87
CA GLY A 269 18.79 -20.56 -2.32
C GLY A 269 17.37 -20.42 -2.87
N GLY A 270 16.36 -20.32 -1.99
CA GLY A 270 14.98 -20.07 -2.37
C GLY A 270 14.21 -21.31 -2.80
N ASP A 271 14.61 -22.49 -2.33
CA ASP A 271 13.86 -23.71 -2.55
C ASP A 271 13.34 -24.27 -1.23
N VAL A 272 12.33 -25.12 -1.30
CA VAL A 272 11.80 -25.84 -0.13
C VAL A 272 11.82 -27.32 -0.45
N ASP A 273 12.47 -28.07 0.44
CA ASP A 273 12.36 -29.52 0.45
C ASP A 273 11.03 -29.88 1.11
N ILE A 274 10.07 -30.30 0.28
CA ILE A 274 8.71 -30.62 0.70
C ILE A 274 8.67 -32.10 1.05
N TRP A 275 8.39 -32.39 2.31
CA TRP A 275 8.33 -33.76 2.83
C TRP A 275 6.93 -34.35 2.70
N HIS A 276 5.90 -33.51 2.89
CA HIS A 276 4.53 -33.96 2.91
C HIS A 276 3.58 -32.88 2.41
N VAL A 277 2.56 -33.31 1.66
CA VAL A 277 1.44 -32.44 1.27
C VAL A 277 0.16 -33.21 1.44
N GLU A 278 -0.75 -32.67 2.24
CA GLU A 278 -2.05 -33.29 2.48
C GLU A 278 -3.18 -32.28 2.42
N GLU A 279 -4.37 -32.75 2.06
CA GLU A 279 -5.58 -31.93 2.07
C GLU A 279 -5.97 -31.65 3.52
N ALA A 280 -6.01 -30.38 3.89
CA ALA A 280 -6.37 -29.95 5.21
C ALA A 280 -7.89 -30.15 5.43
N PRO A 281 -8.33 -30.53 6.65
CA PRO A 281 -9.74 -30.72 6.97
C PRO A 281 -10.61 -29.54 6.53
N ALA A 282 -11.80 -29.84 5.98
CA ALA A 282 -12.75 -28.81 5.56
C ALA A 282 -13.30 -28.03 6.77
N ASP A 283 -13.46 -28.71 7.91
CA ASP A 283 -13.84 -28.09 9.18
C ASP A 283 -12.68 -27.25 9.76
N PRO A 284 -12.90 -25.97 10.10
CA PRO A 284 -11.84 -25.11 10.64
C PRO A 284 -11.29 -25.51 12.01
N GLY A 285 -12.10 -26.15 12.87
CA GLY A 285 -11.66 -26.60 14.19
C GLY A 285 -10.73 -27.80 14.06
N GLU A 286 -11.15 -28.80 13.30
CA GLU A 286 -10.32 -29.96 12.97
C GLU A 286 -9.03 -29.54 12.23
N ARG A 287 -9.12 -28.53 11.36
CA ARG A 287 -7.94 -27.98 10.67
C ARG A 287 -6.95 -27.34 11.63
N ALA A 288 -7.41 -26.59 12.63
CA ALA A 288 -6.53 -25.97 13.61
C ALA A 288 -5.81 -27.03 14.44
N ASP A 289 -6.53 -28.05 14.91
CA ASP A 289 -5.98 -29.17 15.68
C ASP A 289 -4.92 -29.94 14.88
N VAL A 290 -5.19 -30.24 13.61
CA VAL A 290 -4.25 -30.95 12.72
C VAL A 290 -3.06 -30.06 12.34
N HIS A 291 -3.26 -28.75 12.17
CA HIS A 291 -2.17 -27.81 11.92
C HIS A 291 -1.20 -27.73 13.11
N GLU A 292 -1.73 -27.65 14.34
CA GLU A 292 -0.91 -27.63 15.57
C GLU A 292 -0.07 -28.91 15.68
N GLN A 293 -0.68 -30.08 15.45
CA GLN A 293 0.03 -31.35 15.44
C GLN A 293 1.15 -31.39 14.37
N HIS A 294 0.85 -30.98 13.14
CA HIS A 294 1.88 -30.96 12.09
C HIS A 294 2.98 -29.94 12.36
N GLN A 295 2.65 -28.84 13.02
CA GLN A 295 3.63 -27.83 13.37
C GLN A 295 4.59 -28.36 14.44
N GLU A 296 4.09 -29.05 15.47
CA GLU A 296 4.92 -29.73 16.47
C GLU A 296 5.85 -30.76 15.80
N ASP A 297 5.31 -31.61 14.92
CA ASP A 297 6.09 -32.64 14.21
C ASP A 297 7.16 -32.01 13.27
N ALA A 298 6.81 -30.92 12.59
CA ALA A 298 7.72 -30.22 11.70
C ALA A 298 8.84 -29.50 12.49
N GLU A 299 8.53 -28.90 13.64
CA GLU A 299 9.51 -28.22 14.48
C GLU A 299 10.58 -29.20 15.02
N GLU A 300 10.21 -30.44 15.37
CA GLU A 300 11.17 -31.49 15.77
C GLU A 300 12.21 -31.82 14.68
N THR A 301 11.88 -31.55 13.42
CA THR A 301 12.72 -31.82 12.25
C THR A 301 13.27 -30.56 11.59
N PHE A 302 13.14 -29.39 12.24
CA PHE A 302 13.52 -28.06 11.70
C PHE A 302 12.78 -27.68 10.40
N GLY A 303 11.58 -28.22 10.21
CA GLY A 303 10.65 -27.88 9.13
C GLY A 303 9.66 -26.79 9.53
N SER A 304 8.72 -26.54 8.63
CA SER A 304 7.60 -25.61 8.81
C SER A 304 6.36 -26.16 8.09
N VAL A 305 5.19 -25.75 8.56
CA VAL A 305 3.91 -26.06 7.93
C VAL A 305 3.34 -24.79 7.34
N ASN A 306 2.98 -24.85 6.05
CA ASN A 306 2.29 -23.76 5.37
C ASN A 306 0.92 -24.25 4.89
N VAL A 307 -0.13 -23.46 5.14
CA VAL A 307 -1.46 -23.72 4.59
C VAL A 307 -1.57 -23.07 3.22
N VAL A 308 -1.72 -23.88 2.17
CA VAL A 308 -1.82 -23.43 0.79
C VAL A 308 -3.18 -23.84 0.22
N TYR A 309 -3.91 -22.90 -0.37
CA TYR A 309 -5.15 -23.19 -1.09
C TYR A 309 -4.82 -23.49 -2.55
N ALA A 310 -5.18 -24.68 -3.02
CA ALA A 310 -4.87 -25.10 -4.38
C ALA A 310 -5.90 -26.10 -4.92
N ALA A 311 -5.90 -26.34 -6.23
CA ALA A 311 -6.78 -27.34 -6.85
C ALA A 311 -6.33 -28.79 -6.64
N SER A 312 -5.09 -29.02 -6.20
CA SER A 312 -4.51 -30.35 -5.99
C SER A 312 -3.27 -30.27 -5.07
N PRO A 313 -2.84 -31.39 -4.46
CA PRO A 313 -1.60 -31.44 -3.67
C PRO A 313 -0.38 -30.98 -4.46
N GLN A 314 -0.29 -31.34 -5.74
CA GLN A 314 0.83 -30.94 -6.59
C GLN A 314 0.84 -29.43 -6.82
N ALA A 315 -0.33 -28.82 -7.04
CA ALA A 315 -0.46 -27.38 -7.20
C ALA A 315 -0.09 -26.63 -5.91
N ALA A 316 -0.43 -27.17 -4.74
CA ALA A 316 -0.02 -26.63 -3.45
C ALA A 316 1.51 -26.69 -3.26
N ALA A 317 2.13 -27.82 -3.61
CA ALA A 317 3.59 -27.98 -3.57
C ALA A 317 4.30 -26.98 -4.49
N ASP A 318 3.82 -26.84 -5.73
CA ASP A 318 4.42 -25.94 -6.71
C ASP A 318 4.24 -24.47 -6.30
N GLN A 319 3.14 -24.13 -5.64
CA GLN A 319 2.93 -22.80 -5.08
C GLN A 319 3.89 -22.51 -3.93
N ALA A 320 4.05 -23.42 -2.97
CA ALA A 320 5.00 -23.25 -1.87
C ALA A 320 6.44 -23.03 -2.38
N ARG A 321 6.87 -23.77 -3.41
CA ARG A 321 8.18 -23.56 -4.05
C ARG A 321 8.30 -22.19 -4.71
N ARG A 322 7.25 -21.70 -5.38
CA ARG A 322 7.27 -20.35 -5.98
C ARG A 322 7.40 -19.27 -4.92
N GLU A 323 6.63 -19.36 -3.84
CA GLU A 323 6.68 -18.40 -2.73
C GLU A 323 8.04 -18.40 -2.02
N ALA A 324 8.68 -19.57 -1.88
CA ALA A 324 10.03 -19.69 -1.36
C ALA A 324 11.07 -18.96 -2.23
N ARG A 325 10.98 -19.10 -3.57
CA ARG A 325 11.84 -18.41 -4.52
C ARG A 325 11.66 -16.89 -4.45
N GLU A 326 10.42 -16.43 -4.48
CA GLU A 326 10.10 -15.01 -4.37
C GLU A 326 10.60 -14.41 -3.05
N THR A 327 10.50 -15.16 -1.96
CA THR A 327 10.99 -14.75 -0.64
C THR A 327 12.52 -14.66 -0.61
N SER A 328 13.22 -15.64 -1.19
CA SER A 328 14.67 -15.61 -1.33
C SER A 328 15.16 -14.42 -2.17
N ASP A 329 14.53 -14.20 -3.33
CA ASP A 329 14.86 -13.09 -4.23
C ASP A 329 14.63 -11.73 -3.56
N ARG A 330 13.64 -11.64 -2.66
CA ARG A 330 13.42 -10.44 -1.84
C ARG A 330 14.54 -10.27 -0.81
N ILE A 331 14.83 -11.30 -0.01
CA ILE A 331 15.90 -11.23 1.02
C ILE A 331 17.25 -10.90 0.37
N HIS A 332 17.56 -11.49 -0.78
CA HIS A 332 18.80 -11.23 -1.49
C HIS A 332 18.90 -9.77 -1.98
N ARG A 333 17.81 -9.21 -2.53
CA ARG A 333 17.76 -7.79 -2.90
C ARG A 333 17.93 -6.85 -1.71
N GLU A 334 17.32 -7.18 -0.58
CA GLU A 334 17.43 -6.39 0.66
C GLU A 334 18.85 -6.42 1.25
N LEU A 335 19.57 -7.55 1.13
CA LEU A 335 20.95 -7.67 1.61
C LEU A 335 21.99 -7.05 0.67
N THR A 336 21.67 -6.87 -0.61
CA THR A 336 22.59 -6.34 -1.63
C THR A 336 22.44 -4.84 -1.91
N HIS A 337 21.44 -4.18 -1.32
CA HIS A 337 21.28 -2.74 -1.35
C HIS A 337 21.53 -2.13 0.05
N PRO A 338 22.73 -1.60 0.33
CA PRO A 338 23.05 -0.93 1.58
C PRO A 338 22.31 0.41 1.77
#